data_AF-A0A6N2R023-F1
#
_entry.id   AF-A0A6N2R023-F1
#
_cell.length_a   1.000
_cell.length_b   1.000
_cell.length_c   1.000
_cell.angle_alpha   90.00
_cell.angle_beta   90.00
_cell.angle_gamma   90.00
#
_symmetry.space_group_name_H-M   'P 1'
#
loop_
_entity.id
_entity.type
_entity.pdbx_description
1 polymer ?
#
loop_
_entity_poly.entity_id
_entity_poly.type
_entity_poly.pdbx_seq_one_letter_code
_entity_poly.pdbx_strand_id
1 'polypeptide(L)'
;MLPLSQKISLACCSLGLLFLTQCGGSSSSGGNAPDTLNGTVLSIRLGITASDFPNIFELITATNGQSSLQTRGQNIEEWNDSPTVIYHKTGNNAATLNLRWIAGKNNTTAYSMDLPALEFDQSTHASVGGEGGTLSRQPAGQEMQTLNGVSADVTITYSN
;
A
#
# COMPACT_ATOMS: atom_id res chain seq x y z
N MET A 1 -19.98 78.69 4.76
CA MET A 1 -18.68 78.57 5.47
C MET A 1 -18.08 77.22 5.13
N LEU A 2 -16.80 77.20 4.74
CA LEU A 2 -15.97 76.02 4.46
C LEU A 2 -15.86 75.05 5.67
N PRO A 3 -15.54 73.76 5.46
CA PRO A 3 -14.16 73.29 5.29
C PRO A 3 -13.99 72.41 4.04
N LEU A 4 -12.99 72.62 3.18
CA LEU A 4 -11.53 72.40 3.28
C LEU A 4 -11.10 70.92 3.23
N SER A 5 -10.97 70.46 1.99
CA SER A 5 -9.90 69.62 1.39
C SER A 5 -9.47 68.32 2.09
N GLN A 6 -9.65 67.18 1.41
CA GLN A 6 -8.52 66.33 0.98
C GLN A 6 -8.91 65.24 -0.03
N LYS A 7 -8.33 65.37 -1.24
CA LYS A 7 -7.85 64.36 -2.20
C LYS A 7 -8.74 63.15 -2.56
N ILE A 8 -9.26 63.25 -3.77
CA ILE A 8 -9.73 62.14 -4.62
C ILE A 8 -8.57 61.16 -4.86
N SER A 9 -8.75 59.89 -4.50
CA SER A 9 -8.02 58.79 -5.11
C SER A 9 -9.03 57.71 -5.48
N LEU A 10 -9.30 57.59 -6.79
CA LEU A 10 -9.95 56.45 -7.39
C LEU A 10 -9.10 55.19 -7.13
N ALA A 11 -9.74 54.09 -6.71
CA ALA A 11 -9.56 52.78 -7.34
C ALA A 11 -10.49 51.73 -6.73
N CYS A 12 -11.08 50.94 -7.64
CA CYS A 12 -11.72 49.63 -7.45
C CYS A 12 -13.07 49.56 -6.72
N CYS A 13 -14.10 49.94 -7.47
CA CYS A 13 -15.30 49.12 -7.54
C CYS A 13 -14.93 47.71 -8.02
N SER A 14 -15.28 46.66 -7.27
CA SER A 14 -15.98 45.50 -7.84
C SER A 14 -16.42 44.55 -6.73
N LEU A 15 -17.75 44.51 -6.56
CA LEU A 15 -18.57 43.35 -6.25
C LEU A 15 -18.06 42.41 -5.15
N GLY A 16 -18.58 42.65 -3.93
CA GLY A 16 -18.76 41.62 -2.93
C GLY A 16 -19.72 40.55 -3.46
N LEU A 17 -19.16 39.51 -4.06
CA LEU A 17 -19.81 38.21 -4.14
C LEU A 17 -19.53 37.47 -2.85
N LEU A 18 -20.61 37.24 -2.12
CA LEU A 18 -20.71 36.43 -0.93
C LEU A 18 -20.30 34.99 -1.27
N PHE A 19 -19.00 34.67 -1.20
CA PHE A 19 -18.60 33.28 -1.11
C PHE A 19 -18.75 32.88 0.36
N LEU A 20 -19.88 32.24 0.66
CA LEU A 20 -19.93 31.22 1.69
C LEU A 20 -18.88 30.18 1.29
N THR A 21 -17.62 30.35 1.73
CA THR A 21 -16.71 29.22 1.86
C THR A 21 -17.32 28.34 2.94
N GLN A 22 -18.20 27.45 2.47
CA GLN A 22 -18.57 26.24 3.16
C GLN A 22 -17.25 25.57 3.54
N CYS A 23 -16.83 25.73 4.79
CA CYS A 23 -15.91 24.82 5.46
C CYS A 23 -16.69 23.50 5.67
N GLY A 24 -17.06 22.89 4.55
CA GLY A 24 -17.41 21.49 4.45
C GLY A 24 -16.12 20.76 4.18
N GLY A 25 -15.20 20.79 5.15
CA GLY A 25 -14.16 19.78 5.22
C GLY A 25 -14.85 18.48 5.58
N SER A 26 -15.52 17.88 4.58
CA SER A 26 -15.91 16.49 4.64
C SER A 26 -14.68 15.73 5.10
N SER A 27 -14.78 15.12 6.27
CA SER A 27 -13.86 14.09 6.70
C SER A 27 -13.94 13.04 5.60
N SER A 28 -13.05 13.11 4.61
CA SER A 28 -12.80 11.93 3.79
C SER A 28 -12.35 10.92 4.81
N SER A 29 -13.23 9.99 5.15
CA SER A 29 -12.89 8.80 5.92
C SER A 29 -11.90 8.04 5.06
N GLY A 30 -10.64 8.49 5.07
CA GLY A 30 -9.54 7.79 4.47
C GLY A 30 -9.52 6.38 5.06
N GLY A 31 -9.10 5.41 4.25
CA GLY A 31 -8.93 4.06 4.74
C GLY A 31 -8.09 4.05 6.00
N ASN A 32 -8.51 3.32 7.03
CA ASN A 32 -7.67 3.07 8.19
C ASN A 32 -6.89 1.79 7.92
N ALA A 33 -5.57 1.87 8.05
CA ALA A 33 -4.73 0.70 8.07
C ALA A 33 -5.12 -0.18 9.27
N PRO A 34 -5.30 -1.50 9.08
CA PRO A 34 -5.59 -2.40 10.20
C PRO A 34 -4.41 -2.44 11.17
N ASP A 35 -4.66 -2.66 12.45
CA ASP A 35 -3.59 -2.77 13.45
C ASP A 35 -2.83 -4.11 13.35
N THR A 36 -3.49 -5.14 12.83
CA THR A 36 -2.93 -6.48 12.58
C THR A 36 -3.54 -7.10 11.32
N LEU A 37 -2.83 -8.04 10.72
CA LEU A 37 -3.34 -8.86 9.61
C LEU A 37 -3.96 -10.18 10.09
N ASN A 38 -4.04 -10.45 11.40
CA ASN A 38 -4.62 -11.69 11.91
C ASN A 38 -6.07 -11.88 11.48
N GLY A 39 -6.39 -13.06 10.92
CA GLY A 39 -7.72 -13.36 10.40
C GLY A 39 -8.03 -12.62 9.10
N THR A 40 -7.04 -12.38 8.24
CA THR A 40 -7.24 -11.68 6.96
C THR A 40 -6.67 -12.44 5.78
N VAL A 41 -7.17 -12.12 4.60
CA VAL A 41 -6.62 -12.50 3.30
C VAL A 41 -6.22 -11.23 2.56
N LEU A 42 -4.95 -11.12 2.20
CA LEU A 42 -4.42 -10.04 1.38
C LEU A 42 -4.19 -10.54 -0.04
N SER A 43 -4.96 -10.02 -0.99
CA SER A 43 -4.70 -10.19 -2.42
C SER A 43 -3.77 -9.08 -2.89
N ILE A 44 -2.54 -9.43 -3.25
CA ILE A 44 -1.49 -8.50 -3.66
C ILE A 44 -1.24 -8.70 -5.15
N ARG A 45 -1.51 -7.67 -5.96
CA ARG A 45 -1.20 -7.64 -7.38
C ARG A 45 -0.06 -6.67 -7.63
N LEU A 46 1.06 -7.19 -8.11
CA LEU A 46 2.21 -6.37 -8.47
C LEU A 46 2.09 -5.86 -9.90
N GLY A 47 2.43 -4.60 -10.12
CA GLY A 47 2.48 -3.95 -11.44
C GLY A 47 3.70 -4.32 -12.28
N ILE A 48 4.18 -5.56 -12.17
CA ILE A 48 5.32 -6.07 -12.94
C ILE A 48 4.86 -7.00 -14.07
N THR A 49 5.61 -6.96 -15.17
CA THR A 49 5.48 -7.87 -16.32
C THR A 49 6.67 -8.84 -16.44
N ALA A 50 7.55 -8.90 -15.43
CA ALA A 50 8.70 -9.80 -15.42
C ALA A 50 8.24 -11.26 -15.37
N SER A 51 8.69 -12.08 -16.32
CA SER A 51 8.31 -13.51 -16.43
C SER A 51 8.77 -14.35 -15.24
N ASP A 52 9.86 -13.96 -14.60
CA ASP A 52 10.58 -14.78 -13.62
C ASP A 52 10.07 -14.54 -12.18
N PHE A 53 9.13 -13.62 -12.01
CA PHE A 53 8.54 -13.28 -10.73
C PHE A 53 7.01 -13.48 -10.75
N PRO A 54 6.44 -14.13 -9.74
CA PRO A 54 4.99 -14.11 -9.55
C PRO A 54 4.52 -12.65 -9.35
N ASN A 55 3.41 -12.30 -9.98
CA ASN A 55 2.86 -10.95 -9.93
C ASN A 55 1.48 -10.86 -9.25
N ILE A 56 0.94 -11.99 -8.78
CA ILE A 56 -0.29 -12.05 -8.00
C ILE A 56 -0.09 -13.03 -6.85
N PHE A 57 -0.36 -12.57 -5.64
CA PHE A 57 -0.22 -13.32 -4.40
C PHE A 57 -1.50 -13.24 -3.59
N GLU A 58 -1.84 -14.32 -2.88
CA GLU A 58 -2.80 -14.29 -1.79
C GLU A 58 -2.09 -14.68 -0.50
N LEU A 59 -1.96 -13.75 0.44
CA LEU A 59 -1.44 -14.00 1.77
C LEU A 59 -2.61 -14.21 2.73
N ILE A 60 -2.71 -15.40 3.30
CA ILE A 60 -3.74 -15.77 4.26
C ILE A 60 -3.08 -15.80 5.64
N THR A 61 -3.54 -14.95 6.54
CA THR A 61 -3.07 -14.88 7.92
C THR A 61 -4.20 -15.33 8.84
N ALA A 62 -4.03 -16.45 9.53
CA ALA A 62 -4.99 -16.98 10.48
C ALA A 62 -5.03 -16.16 11.77
N THR A 63 -6.09 -16.33 12.57
CA THR A 63 -6.27 -15.61 13.85
C THR A 63 -5.21 -15.94 14.90
N ASN A 64 -4.56 -17.10 14.77
CA ASN A 64 -3.43 -17.53 15.59
C ASN A 64 -2.07 -17.00 15.09
N GLY A 65 -2.05 -16.11 14.09
CA GLY A 65 -0.84 -15.52 13.50
C GLY A 65 -0.10 -16.43 12.51
N GLN A 66 -0.57 -17.65 12.26
CA GLN A 66 -0.01 -18.50 11.21
C GLN A 66 -0.34 -17.93 9.84
N SER A 67 0.65 -17.90 8.95
CA SER A 67 0.47 -17.37 7.59
C SER A 67 0.71 -18.44 6.55
N SER A 68 -0.01 -18.35 5.44
CA SER A 68 0.22 -19.12 4.23
C SER A 68 0.09 -18.17 3.03
N LEU A 69 0.77 -18.48 1.94
CA LEU A 69 0.78 -17.65 0.74
C LEU A 69 0.30 -18.52 -0.45
N GLN A 70 -0.21 -17.92 -1.50
CA GLN A 70 -0.60 -18.63 -2.73
C GLN A 70 -0.33 -17.73 -3.93
N THR A 71 -0.19 -18.30 -5.13
CA THR A 71 -0.07 -17.50 -6.37
C THR A 71 -0.97 -18.08 -7.45
N ARG A 72 -1.77 -17.24 -8.12
CA ARG A 72 -2.65 -17.61 -9.26
C ARG A 72 -3.42 -18.93 -9.11
N GLY A 73 -4.04 -19.18 -7.95
CA GLY A 73 -4.90 -20.35 -7.74
C GLY A 73 -4.18 -21.71 -7.82
N GLN A 74 -2.85 -21.72 -7.71
CA GLN A 74 -2.06 -22.91 -7.46
C GLN A 74 -1.33 -22.70 -6.13
N ASN A 75 -1.28 -23.75 -5.30
CA ASN A 75 -0.22 -23.83 -4.32
C ASN A 75 1.09 -23.71 -5.10
N ILE A 76 2.03 -22.89 -4.65
CA ILE A 76 3.37 -22.98 -5.20
C ILE A 76 3.84 -24.39 -4.78
N GLU A 77 3.84 -25.33 -5.74
CA GLU A 77 3.73 -26.78 -5.53
C GLU A 77 4.85 -27.41 -4.66
N GLU A 78 5.77 -26.61 -4.13
CA GLU A 78 7.01 -27.05 -3.50
C GLU A 78 7.36 -26.22 -2.26
N TRP A 79 6.36 -25.76 -1.50
CA TRP A 79 6.59 -25.04 -0.25
C TRP A 79 6.66 -25.98 0.95
N ASN A 80 7.81 -25.99 1.61
CA ASN A 80 7.99 -26.78 2.82
C ASN A 80 7.68 -26.01 4.11
N ASP A 81 7.59 -24.66 4.08
CA ASP A 81 7.48 -23.82 5.27
C ASP A 81 6.55 -22.60 5.09
N SER A 82 6.00 -22.10 6.21
CA SER A 82 5.18 -20.87 6.24
C SER A 82 6.01 -19.62 5.89
N PRO A 83 5.45 -18.64 5.16
CA PRO A 83 6.12 -17.37 4.93
C PRO A 83 6.31 -16.60 6.24
N THR A 84 7.36 -15.79 6.30
CA THR A 84 7.53 -14.78 7.34
C THR A 84 6.84 -13.50 6.88
N VAL A 85 5.91 -13.00 7.70
CA VAL A 85 5.17 -11.76 7.46
C VAL A 85 5.51 -10.77 8.56
N ILE A 86 5.97 -9.59 8.17
CA ILE A 86 6.16 -8.46 9.08
C ILE A 86 5.31 -7.33 8.56
N TYR A 87 4.24 -7.03 9.31
CA TYR A 87 3.36 -5.91 9.03
C TYR A 87 3.49 -4.89 10.16
N HIS A 88 3.68 -3.63 9.82
CA HIS A 88 3.77 -2.56 10.80
C HIS A 88 2.96 -1.35 10.34
N LYS A 89 1.90 -1.03 11.08
CA LYS A 89 1.16 0.21 10.88
C LYS A 89 2.04 1.41 11.26
N THR A 90 2.22 2.33 10.32
CA THR A 90 3.10 3.51 10.47
C THR A 90 2.31 4.81 10.62
N GLY A 91 1.02 4.81 10.26
CA GLY A 91 0.12 5.93 10.41
C GLY A 91 -1.35 5.49 10.43
N ASN A 92 -2.27 6.44 10.41
CA ASN A 92 -3.71 6.11 10.40
C ASN A 92 -4.08 5.31 9.15
N ASN A 93 -3.58 5.73 7.99
CA ASN A 93 -3.85 5.17 6.68
C ASN A 93 -2.60 4.56 6.02
N ALA A 94 -1.53 4.31 6.79
CA ALA A 94 -0.25 3.89 6.25
C ALA A 94 0.33 2.69 7.00
N ALA A 95 0.98 1.79 6.27
CA ALA A 95 1.70 0.65 6.84
C ALA A 95 2.90 0.23 5.99
N THR A 96 3.73 -0.63 6.56
CA THR A 96 4.74 -1.40 5.84
C THR A 96 4.38 -2.88 5.82
N LEU A 97 4.75 -3.56 4.75
CA LEU A 97 4.66 -5.02 4.64
C LEU A 97 6.00 -5.56 4.11
N ASN A 98 6.66 -6.38 4.92
CA ASN A 98 7.77 -7.23 4.48
C ASN A 98 7.29 -8.69 4.47
N LEU A 99 7.46 -9.34 3.34
CA LEU A 99 7.12 -10.73 3.13
C LEU A 99 8.36 -11.49 2.68
N ARG A 100 8.67 -12.60 3.35
CA ARG A 100 9.81 -13.47 2.99
C ARG A 100 9.35 -14.91 2.90
N TRP A 101 9.77 -15.59 1.85
CA TRP A 101 9.42 -17.00 1.63
C TRP A 101 10.52 -17.73 0.86
N ILE A 102 10.49 -19.05 0.91
CA ILE A 102 11.38 -19.93 0.17
C ILE A 102 10.53 -20.82 -0.73
N ALA A 103 10.95 -21.04 -1.97
CA ALA A 103 10.26 -21.87 -2.94
C ALA A 103 11.20 -22.85 -3.66
N GLY A 104 10.62 -23.89 -4.25
CA GLY A 104 11.29 -24.94 -5.04
C GLY A 104 11.40 -26.27 -4.28
N LYS A 105 11.48 -27.39 -5.00
CA LYS A 105 11.35 -28.79 -4.51
C LYS A 105 12.20 -29.14 -3.30
N ASN A 106 13.28 -28.39 -3.10
CA ASN A 106 14.22 -28.53 -2.01
C ASN A 106 14.59 -27.18 -1.38
N ASN A 107 13.62 -26.26 -1.28
CA ASN A 107 13.81 -24.92 -0.71
C ASN A 107 14.96 -24.13 -1.41
N THR A 108 15.02 -24.20 -2.73
CA THR A 108 16.19 -23.77 -3.51
C THR A 108 16.20 -22.29 -3.87
N THR A 109 15.13 -21.54 -3.60
CA THR A 109 15.06 -20.12 -4.01
C THR A 109 14.41 -19.28 -2.92
N ALA A 110 15.16 -18.32 -2.39
CA ALA A 110 14.65 -17.34 -1.44
C ALA A 110 14.03 -16.16 -2.19
N TYR A 111 12.93 -15.65 -1.65
CA TYR A 111 12.24 -14.47 -2.15
C TYR A 111 11.98 -13.49 -1.01
N SER A 112 12.00 -12.20 -1.33
CA SER A 112 11.54 -11.15 -0.44
C SER A 112 10.78 -10.08 -1.19
N MET A 113 9.72 -9.58 -0.57
CA MET A 113 8.97 -8.43 -1.04
C MET A 113 8.95 -7.40 0.09
N ASP A 114 9.33 -6.17 -0.23
CA ASP A 114 9.23 -5.03 0.68
C ASP A 114 8.27 -4.01 0.06
N LEU A 115 7.18 -3.72 0.76
CA LEU A 115 6.23 -2.66 0.44
C LEU A 115 6.32 -1.59 1.56
N PRO A 116 7.19 -0.58 1.41
CA PRO A 116 7.52 0.35 2.49
C PRO A 116 6.46 1.44 2.74
N ALA A 117 5.57 1.69 1.77
CA ALA A 117 4.56 2.74 1.82
C ALA A 117 3.23 2.22 1.28
N LEU A 118 2.57 1.33 2.03
CA LEU A 118 1.19 0.92 1.75
C LEU A 118 0.24 2.01 2.23
N GLU A 119 -0.39 2.70 1.29
CA GLU A 119 -1.37 3.75 1.55
C GLU A 119 -2.79 3.22 1.38
N PHE A 120 -3.59 3.33 2.42
CA PHE A 120 -4.98 2.87 2.48
C PHE A 120 -5.92 4.00 2.06
N ASP A 121 -6.60 3.82 0.94
CA ASP A 121 -7.62 4.76 0.46
C ASP A 121 -9.04 4.34 0.90
N GLN A 122 -9.22 3.07 1.30
CA GLN A 122 -10.45 2.48 1.82
C GLN A 122 -10.15 1.48 2.94
N SER A 123 -11.16 1.00 3.66
CA SER A 123 -10.99 0.03 4.76
C SER A 123 -10.41 -1.33 4.33
N THR A 124 -10.45 -1.62 3.04
CA THR A 124 -10.09 -2.92 2.44
C THR A 124 -9.16 -2.78 1.25
N HIS A 125 -8.69 -1.58 0.93
CA HIS A 125 -7.84 -1.33 -0.23
C HIS A 125 -6.64 -0.48 0.16
N ALA A 126 -5.47 -0.87 -0.34
CA ALA A 126 -4.22 -0.15 -0.21
C ALA A 126 -3.39 -0.27 -1.47
N SER A 127 -2.49 0.69 -1.70
CA SER A 127 -1.59 0.65 -2.85
C SER A 127 -0.19 1.14 -2.50
N VAL A 128 0.77 0.81 -3.35
CA VAL A 128 2.16 1.31 -3.29
C VAL A 128 2.45 2.05 -4.59
N GLY A 129 2.49 3.39 -4.52
CA GLY A 129 2.71 4.26 -5.69
C GLY A 129 3.82 5.30 -5.56
N GLY A 130 4.23 5.68 -4.34
CA GLY A 130 5.16 6.81 -4.09
C GLY A 130 6.64 6.42 -4.00
N GLU A 131 6.98 5.45 -3.15
CA GLU A 131 8.37 4.98 -2.96
C GLU A 131 8.66 3.68 -3.73
N GLY A 132 7.61 3.04 -4.26
CA GLY A 132 7.68 1.72 -4.88
C GLY A 132 8.08 0.63 -3.88
N GLY A 133 7.69 -0.60 -4.18
CA GLY A 133 8.17 -1.79 -3.50
C GLY A 133 9.47 -2.30 -4.11
N THR A 134 10.08 -3.25 -3.42
CA THR A 134 11.12 -4.09 -3.98
C THR A 134 10.66 -5.55 -4.01
N LEU A 135 11.13 -6.27 -5.01
CA LEU A 135 10.93 -7.71 -5.12
C LEU A 135 12.26 -8.36 -5.46
N SER A 136 12.73 -9.24 -4.59
CA SER A 136 14.00 -9.93 -4.76
C SER A 136 13.80 -11.43 -4.86
N ARG A 137 14.68 -12.06 -5.65
CA ARG A 137 14.78 -13.50 -5.82
C ARG A 137 16.24 -13.90 -5.80
N GLN A 138 16.56 -14.93 -5.03
CA GLN A 138 17.89 -15.51 -4.98
C GLN A 138 17.82 -17.03 -5.05
N PRO A 139 18.12 -17.61 -6.23
CA PRO A 139 18.34 -19.05 -6.35
C PRO A 139 19.62 -19.47 -5.61
N ALA A 140 19.62 -20.70 -5.10
CA ALA A 140 20.79 -21.30 -4.46
C ALA A 140 22.00 -21.28 -5.42
N GLY A 141 23.13 -20.75 -4.94
CA GLY A 141 24.36 -20.64 -5.72
C GLY A 141 24.35 -19.56 -6.80
N GLN A 142 23.33 -18.71 -6.86
CA GLN A 142 23.27 -17.56 -7.78
C GLN A 142 23.25 -16.23 -7.01
N GLU A 143 23.64 -15.16 -7.70
CA GLU A 143 23.49 -13.80 -7.17
C GLU A 143 22.02 -13.42 -7.04
N MET A 144 21.74 -12.56 -6.06
CA MET A 144 20.41 -12.01 -5.84
C MET A 144 20.03 -11.07 -6.99
N GLN A 145 18.81 -11.22 -7.48
CA GLN A 145 18.19 -10.30 -8.42
C GLN A 145 17.12 -9.48 -7.70
N THR A 146 17.11 -8.17 -7.89
CA THR A 146 16.15 -7.26 -7.24
C THR A 146 15.50 -6.35 -8.28
N LEU A 147 14.17 -6.35 -8.28
CA LEU A 147 13.34 -5.38 -8.97
C LEU A 147 13.02 -4.25 -8.00
N ASN A 148 13.32 -3.01 -8.39
CA ASN A 148 12.98 -1.80 -7.65
C ASN A 148 11.81 -1.08 -8.32
N GLY A 149 11.11 -0.24 -7.57
CA GLY A 149 10.00 0.56 -8.11
C GLY A 149 8.77 -0.29 -8.44
N VAL A 150 8.58 -1.42 -7.74
CA VAL A 150 7.45 -2.32 -7.94
C VAL A 150 6.18 -1.65 -7.39
N SER A 151 5.21 -1.33 -8.25
CA SER A 151 3.89 -0.94 -7.74
C SER A 151 3.13 -2.17 -7.26
N ALA A 152 2.26 -1.98 -6.27
CA ALA A 152 1.39 -3.03 -5.76
C ALA A 152 -0.01 -2.47 -5.48
N ASP A 153 -1.03 -3.23 -5.89
CA ASP A 153 -2.42 -3.04 -5.47
C ASP A 153 -2.76 -4.16 -4.49
N VAL A 154 -3.27 -3.79 -3.30
CA VAL A 154 -3.55 -4.71 -2.21
C VAL A 154 -5.01 -4.61 -1.82
N THR A 155 -5.71 -5.74 -1.83
CA THR A 155 -7.08 -5.85 -1.31
C THR A 155 -7.09 -6.74 -0.08
N ILE A 156 -7.69 -6.27 1.01
CA ILE A 156 -7.81 -6.99 2.28
C ILE A 156 -9.25 -7.48 2.46
N THR A 157 -9.39 -8.78 2.70
CA THR A 157 -10.65 -9.40 3.11
C THR A 157 -10.51 -9.93 4.53
N TYR A 158 -11.44 -9.57 5.41
CA TYR A 158 -11.47 -10.10 6.77
C TYR A 158 -12.18 -11.46 6.77
N SER A 159 -11.51 -12.46 7.33
CA SER A 159 -12.09 -13.78 7.55
C SER A 159 -13.00 -13.70 8.78
N ASN A 160 -14.31 -13.79 8.57
CA ASN A 160 -15.30 -13.84 9.66
C ASN A 160 -15.20 -15.13 10.49
#